data_AF-A0A2V7QVN3-F1
#
_entry.id   AF-A0A2V7QVN3-F1
#
_cell.length_a   1.000
_cell.length_b   1.000
_cell.length_c   1.000
_cell.angle_alpha   90.00
_cell.angle_beta   90.00
_cell.angle_gamma   90.00
#
_symmetry.space_group_name_H-M   'P 1'
#
loop_
_entity.id
_entity.type
_entity.pdbx_description
1 polymer ?
#
loop_
_entity_poly.entity_id
_entity_poly.type
_entity_poly.pdbx_seq_one_letter_code
_entity_poly.pdbx_strand_id
1 'polypeptide(L)'
;MGGEETILAKPQRQQVPQQHWVYAYQIEPPQPDTRFAKVKTLLQRAHLTARRAARMWAGRVVLQTSVSHILIVTDSPSRQRAINRALEAQLKRQGVRFSVSEPVSLPIASR
;
A
#
# COMPACT_ATOMS: atom_id res chain seq x y z
N MET A 1 37.14 46.89 -6.11
CA MET A 1 36.86 46.44 -4.72
C MET A 1 35.36 46.20 -4.65
N GLY A 2 34.92 45.03 -4.15
CA GLY A 2 33.53 44.57 -4.28
C GLY A 2 33.19 44.16 -5.74
N GLY A 3 32.70 42.97 -6.05
CA GLY A 3 32.31 41.85 -5.17
C GLY A 3 30.91 42.06 -4.56
N GLU A 4 29.98 41.11 -4.65
CA GLU A 4 29.97 39.86 -5.44
C GLU A 4 28.49 39.45 -5.64
N GLU A 5 28.21 38.38 -6.39
CA GLU A 5 26.82 38.02 -6.73
C GLU A 5 25.91 37.85 -5.51
N THR A 6 24.66 38.30 -5.63
CA THR A 6 23.59 37.90 -4.70
C THR A 6 23.42 36.39 -4.78
N ILE A 7 24.02 35.65 -3.83
CA ILE A 7 23.88 34.20 -3.74
C ILE A 7 22.42 33.88 -3.44
N LEU A 8 21.65 33.67 -4.51
CA LEU A 8 20.27 33.24 -4.44
C LEU A 8 20.26 31.87 -3.76
N ALA A 9 19.87 31.85 -2.49
CA ALA A 9 19.74 30.65 -1.69
C ALA A 9 18.65 29.77 -2.31
N LYS A 10 19.03 28.94 -3.29
CA LYS A 10 18.17 27.92 -3.89
C LYS A 10 17.59 27.13 -2.72
N PRO A 11 16.25 27.05 -2.56
CA PRO A 11 15.67 26.27 -1.49
C PRO A 11 16.16 24.83 -1.70
N GLN A 12 17.08 24.41 -0.84
CA GLN A 12 17.65 23.07 -0.88
C GLN A 12 16.47 22.14 -0.71
N ARG A 13 16.05 21.48 -1.80
CA ARG A 13 14.86 20.64 -1.82
C ARG A 13 15.04 19.63 -0.70
N GLN A 14 14.32 19.86 0.41
CA GLN A 14 14.25 18.90 1.48
C GLN A 14 13.87 17.60 0.82
N GLN A 15 14.76 16.62 0.87
CA GLN A 15 14.43 15.28 0.42
C GLN A 15 13.39 14.80 1.43
N VAL A 16 12.12 15.05 1.10
CA VAL A 16 10.97 14.57 1.86
C VAL A 16 11.28 13.10 2.12
N PRO A 17 11.44 12.67 3.39
CA PRO A 17 11.72 11.29 3.69
C PRO A 17 10.66 10.48 2.96
N GLN A 18 11.09 9.71 1.96
CA GLN A 18 10.14 9.01 1.10
C GLN A 18 9.23 8.19 2.06
N GLN A 19 7.93 8.07 1.83
CA GLN A 19 7.00 7.58 2.87
C GLN A 19 6.42 6.20 2.50
N HIS A 20 6.46 5.21 3.41
CA HIS A 20 6.14 3.77 3.20
C HIS A 20 4.86 3.40 3.96
N TRP A 21 3.84 2.93 3.26
CA TRP A 21 2.50 2.80 3.83
C TRP A 21 2.12 1.32 3.97
N VAL A 22 1.60 0.93 5.13
CA VAL A 22 1.14 -0.42 5.49
C VAL A 22 -0.15 -0.30 6.31
N TYR A 23 -1.13 -1.21 6.16
CA TYR A 23 -2.47 -1.04 6.74
C TYR A 23 -3.26 -2.32 7.01
N ALA A 24 -4.41 -2.20 7.69
CA ALA A 24 -5.32 -3.29 8.03
C ALA A 24 -6.36 -3.60 6.94
N TYR A 25 -6.79 -4.86 6.85
CA TYR A 25 -7.92 -5.36 6.05
C TYR A 25 -8.21 -6.82 6.48
N GLN A 26 -9.41 -7.08 7.03
CA GLN A 26 -9.58 -8.14 8.05
C GLN A 26 -10.34 -9.41 7.58
N ILE A 27 -9.62 -10.53 7.65
CA ILE A 27 -10.00 -11.96 7.50
C ILE A 27 -10.93 -12.56 8.56
N GLU A 28 -12.22 -12.22 8.61
CA GLU A 28 -13.15 -12.79 9.61
C GLU A 28 -14.42 -13.44 9.02
N PRO A 29 -14.75 -14.70 9.38
CA PRO A 29 -13.90 -15.67 10.08
C PRO A 29 -12.71 -16.09 9.18
N PRO A 30 -11.54 -16.41 9.75
CA PRO A 30 -10.34 -16.69 8.96
C PRO A 30 -10.48 -17.84 7.96
N GLN A 31 -9.85 -17.70 6.79
CA GLN A 31 -10.08 -18.58 5.62
C GLN A 31 -8.88 -19.46 5.25
N PRO A 32 -9.10 -20.70 4.73
CA PRO A 32 -8.03 -21.59 4.24
C PRO A 32 -7.28 -21.08 2.99
N ASP A 33 -5.99 -21.41 2.90
CA ASP A 33 -5.06 -20.94 1.86
C ASP A 33 -5.50 -21.22 0.42
N THR A 34 -6.11 -22.38 0.20
CA THR A 34 -6.56 -22.87 -1.12
C THR A 34 -7.50 -21.90 -1.83
N ARG A 35 -8.24 -21.08 -1.07
CA ARG A 35 -9.14 -20.03 -1.59
C ARG A 35 -8.38 -18.82 -2.16
N PHE A 36 -7.12 -18.62 -1.81
CA PHE A 36 -6.33 -17.43 -2.15
C PHE A 36 -5.39 -17.58 -3.36
N ALA A 37 -5.37 -18.73 -4.05
CA ALA A 37 -4.44 -18.98 -5.17
C ALA A 37 -4.47 -17.86 -6.23
N LYS A 38 -5.66 -17.45 -6.70
CA LYS A 38 -5.82 -16.36 -7.68
C LYS A 38 -5.40 -14.98 -7.13
N VAL A 39 -5.56 -14.75 -5.82
CA VAL A 39 -5.09 -13.54 -5.13
C VAL A 39 -3.57 -13.49 -5.14
N LYS A 40 -2.89 -14.59 -4.77
CA LYS A 40 -1.42 -14.70 -4.80
C LYS A 40 -0.84 -14.36 -6.18
N THR A 41 -1.44 -14.88 -7.27
CA THR A 41 -1.03 -14.55 -8.65
C THR A 41 -1.20 -13.07 -8.99
N LEU A 42 -2.28 -12.42 -8.53
CA LEU A 42 -2.51 -10.99 -8.75
C LEU A 42 -1.47 -10.12 -8.02
N LEU A 43 -1.18 -10.44 -6.75
CA LEU A 43 -0.15 -9.77 -5.97
C LEU A 43 1.24 -9.92 -6.63
N GLN A 44 1.57 -11.12 -7.12
CA GLN A 44 2.84 -11.36 -7.82
C GLN A 44 2.98 -10.52 -9.09
N ARG A 45 1.91 -10.39 -9.90
CA ARG A 45 1.92 -9.56 -11.11
C ARG A 45 2.09 -8.07 -10.79
N ALA A 46 1.37 -7.55 -9.79
CA ALA A 46 1.49 -6.16 -9.37
C ALA A 46 2.90 -5.81 -8.86
N HIS A 47 3.53 -6.71 -8.08
CA HIS A 47 4.91 -6.56 -7.63
C HIS A 47 5.91 -6.51 -8.79
N LEU A 48 5.76 -7.37 -9.81
CA LEU A 48 6.62 -7.38 -10.99
C LEU A 48 6.47 -6.10 -11.83
N THR A 49 5.26 -5.60 -12.02
CA THR A 49 5.02 -4.32 -12.72
C THR A 49 5.58 -3.13 -11.95
N ALA A 50 5.42 -3.08 -10.63
CA ALA A 50 5.99 -2.01 -9.80
C ALA A 50 7.53 -2.00 -9.88
N ARG A 51 8.19 -3.17 -9.79
CA ARG A 51 9.64 -3.30 -9.97
C ARG A 51 10.12 -2.83 -11.35
N ARG A 52 9.38 -3.15 -12.42
CA ARG A 52 9.68 -2.66 -13.79
C ARG A 52 9.57 -1.14 -13.91
N ALA A 53 8.69 -0.51 -13.12
CA ALA A 53 8.51 0.93 -13.05
C ALA A 53 9.38 1.61 -11.96
N ALA A 54 10.40 0.92 -11.43
CA ALA A 54 11.27 1.38 -10.34
C ALA A 54 10.53 1.87 -9.06
N ARG A 55 9.31 1.39 -8.82
CA ARG A 55 8.48 1.73 -7.65
C ARG A 55 8.42 0.57 -6.66
N MET A 56 8.43 0.87 -5.35
CA MET A 56 8.20 -0.17 -4.35
C MET A 56 6.71 -0.44 -4.16
N TRP A 57 6.31 -1.67 -4.41
CA TRP A 57 5.02 -2.22 -4.00
C TRP A 57 5.18 -3.72 -3.74
N ALA A 58 4.63 -4.19 -2.62
CA ALA A 58 4.62 -5.60 -2.27
C ALA A 58 3.35 -5.93 -1.48
N GLY A 59 2.59 -6.91 -1.95
CA GLY A 59 1.51 -7.54 -1.19
C GLY A 59 1.80 -9.03 -1.02
N ARG A 60 1.44 -9.59 0.14
CA ARG A 60 1.51 -11.03 0.42
C ARG A 60 0.24 -11.47 1.12
N VAL A 61 -0.17 -12.72 0.88
CA VAL A 61 -1.16 -13.40 1.73
C VAL A 61 -0.41 -13.92 2.94
N VAL A 62 -0.70 -13.37 4.12
CA VAL A 62 -0.19 -13.88 5.40
C VAL A 62 -1.17 -14.94 5.87
N LEU A 63 -0.75 -16.21 5.80
CA LEU A 63 -1.57 -17.33 6.26
C LEU A 63 -1.05 -17.83 7.61
N GLN A 64 -1.90 -17.78 8.62
CA GLN A 64 -1.63 -18.32 9.96
C GLN A 64 -2.67 -19.42 10.25
N THR A 65 -2.67 -20.45 9.38
CA THR A 65 -3.79 -21.42 9.09
C THR A 65 -5.15 -20.79 8.79
N SER A 66 -5.18 -19.47 8.79
CA SER A 66 -6.31 -18.61 9.06
C SER A 66 -5.79 -17.24 8.64
N VAL A 67 -6.32 -16.65 7.57
CA VAL A 67 -6.00 -15.24 7.24
C VAL A 67 -6.81 -14.37 8.18
N SER A 68 -6.15 -13.57 9.03
CA SER A 68 -6.78 -12.45 9.75
C SER A 68 -6.46 -11.10 9.09
N HIS A 69 -5.38 -11.01 8.29
CA HIS A 69 -4.95 -9.79 7.60
C HIS A 69 -4.29 -10.06 6.24
N ILE A 70 -4.53 -9.16 5.28
CA ILE A 70 -3.52 -8.71 4.30
C ILE A 70 -3.52 -7.17 4.30
N LEU A 71 -2.50 -6.52 3.74
CA LEU A 71 -2.18 -5.12 4.09
C LEU A 71 -2.26 -4.16 2.88
N ILE A 72 -3.02 -3.06 3.00
CA ILE A 72 -3.50 -2.24 1.87
C ILE A 72 -3.25 -0.54 2.07
N VAL A 73 -2.01 -0.75 1.39
CA VAL A 73 -0.81 -0.05 0.76
C VAL A 73 -1.08 0.69 -0.57
N THR A 74 -0.73 1.99 -0.64
CA THR A 74 -0.88 2.91 -1.77
C THR A 74 -0.15 4.24 -1.51
N ASP A 75 -0.03 5.07 -2.55
CA ASP A 75 0.49 6.45 -2.59
C ASP A 75 -0.56 7.56 -2.32
N SER A 76 -1.79 7.24 -1.93
CA SER A 76 -2.89 8.20 -1.74
C SER A 76 -3.91 7.76 -0.69
N PRO A 77 -4.25 8.56 0.34
CA PRO A 77 -5.19 8.16 1.40
C PRO A 77 -6.66 8.04 0.93
N SER A 78 -6.97 8.28 -0.35
CA SER A 78 -8.33 8.22 -0.85
C SER A 78 -8.91 6.80 -0.83
N ARG A 79 -9.85 6.55 0.09
CA ARG A 79 -10.62 5.30 0.13
C ARG A 79 -11.54 5.12 -1.10
N GLN A 80 -11.94 6.19 -1.79
CA GLN A 80 -13.00 6.13 -2.81
C GLN A 80 -12.57 5.58 -4.20
N ARG A 81 -11.33 5.09 -4.34
CA ARG A 81 -10.82 4.55 -5.63
C ARG A 81 -11.72 3.41 -6.14
N ALA A 82 -11.88 3.31 -7.45
CA ALA A 82 -12.73 2.29 -8.07
C ALA A 82 -12.36 0.84 -7.65
N ILE A 83 -11.07 0.58 -7.43
CA ILE A 83 -10.57 -0.71 -6.93
C ILE A 83 -11.05 -1.03 -5.49
N ASN A 84 -11.13 -0.03 -4.61
CA ASN A 84 -11.64 -0.19 -3.25
C ASN A 84 -13.15 -0.42 -3.25
N ARG A 85 -13.90 0.34 -4.07
CA ARG A 85 -15.35 0.12 -4.25
C ARG A 85 -15.64 -1.28 -4.81
N ALA A 86 -14.83 -1.76 -5.75
CA ALA A 86 -14.92 -3.13 -6.28
C ALA A 86 -14.57 -4.21 -5.22
N LEU A 87 -13.58 -3.95 -4.38
CA LEU A 87 -13.15 -4.81 -3.27
C LEU A 87 -14.24 -4.94 -2.20
N GLU A 88 -14.77 -3.82 -1.71
CA GLU A 88 -15.90 -3.82 -0.76
C GLU A 88 -17.12 -4.52 -1.33
N ALA A 89 -17.46 -4.26 -2.59
CA ALA A 89 -18.57 -4.92 -3.27
C ALA A 89 -18.33 -6.44 -3.41
N GLN A 90 -17.08 -6.90 -3.49
CA GLN A 90 -16.76 -8.32 -3.49
C GLN A 90 -16.89 -8.96 -2.10
N LEU A 91 -16.39 -8.31 -1.05
CA LEU A 91 -16.53 -8.80 0.33
C LEU A 91 -18.00 -8.86 0.77
N LYS A 92 -18.78 -7.80 0.49
CA LYS A 92 -20.24 -7.74 0.74
C LYS A 92 -20.96 -8.88 0.03
N ARG A 93 -20.62 -9.18 -1.23
CA ARG A 93 -21.18 -10.32 -2.00
C ARG A 93 -20.74 -11.71 -1.50
N GLN A 94 -19.68 -11.80 -0.68
CA GLN A 94 -19.22 -13.05 -0.08
C GLN A 94 -19.73 -13.25 1.36
N GLY A 95 -20.58 -12.35 1.87
CA GLY A 95 -21.10 -12.42 3.24
C GLY A 95 -20.07 -12.10 4.33
N VAL A 96 -18.87 -11.68 3.95
CA VAL A 96 -17.78 -11.33 4.87
C VAL A 96 -18.12 -9.99 5.54
N ARG A 97 -18.17 -9.99 6.87
CA ARG A 97 -18.26 -8.76 7.67
C ARG A 97 -16.87 -8.14 7.76
N PHE A 98 -16.75 -6.83 7.58
CA PHE A 98 -15.48 -6.12 7.69
C PHE A 98 -15.71 -4.67 8.15
N SER A 99 -14.66 -4.11 8.74
CA SER A 99 -14.47 -2.68 8.95
C SER A 99 -13.24 -2.21 8.16
N VAL A 100 -13.03 -0.89 8.05
CA VAL A 100 -11.87 -0.32 7.35
C VAL A 100 -11.25 0.73 8.28
N SER A 101 -10.01 0.52 8.73
CA SER A 101 -9.28 1.50 9.53
C SER A 101 -9.03 2.80 8.76
N GLU A 102 -8.77 3.91 9.45
CA GLU A 102 -8.29 5.11 8.78
C GLU A 102 -6.89 4.88 8.16
N PRO A 103 -6.52 5.59 7.07
CA PRO A 103 -5.17 5.52 6.51
C PRO A 103 -4.13 6.08 7.48
N VAL A 104 -3.07 5.32 7.77
CA VAL A 104 -1.99 5.72 8.69
C VAL A 104 -0.70 5.96 7.92
N SER A 105 -0.01 7.07 8.22
CA SER A 105 1.25 7.46 7.60
C SER A 105 2.47 6.86 8.31
N LEU A 106 3.38 6.22 7.57
CA LEU A 106 4.63 5.65 8.09
C LEU A 106 5.82 6.03 7.17
N PRO A 107 7.02 6.34 7.69
CA PRO A 107 8.20 6.70 6.88
C PRO A 107 8.79 5.51 6.09
N ILE A 108 9.39 5.75 4.91
CA ILE A 108 10.48 4.87 4.44
C ILE A 108 11.70 5.17 5.31
N ALA A 109 12.35 4.11 5.75
CA ALA A 109 13.76 4.21 6.09
C ALA A 109 14.56 4.33 4.79
N SER A 110 15.31 5.41 4.64
CA SER A 110 16.31 5.53 3.58
C SER A 110 17.31 4.37 3.65
N ARG A 111 17.80 3.93 2.50
CA ARG A 111 18.97 3.06 2.34
C ARG A 111 20.05 3.80 1.58
#